data_AF-A0A2S4M9X6-F1
#
_entry.id   AF-A0A2S4M9X6-F1
#
_cell.length_a   1.000
_cell.length_b   1.000
_cell.length_c   1.000
_cell.angle_alpha   90.00
_cell.angle_beta   90.00
_cell.angle_gamma   90.00
#
_symmetry.space_group_name_H-M   'P 1'
#
loop_
_entity.id
_entity.type
_entity.pdbx_description
1 polymer ?
#
loop_
_entity_poly.entity_id
_entity_poly.type
_entity_poly.pdbx_seq_one_letter_code
_entity_poly.pdbx_strand_id
1 'polypeptide(L)' 'MSRQSVTMRELQKMSAGAIQALPYPVSIKSGSATVGLLVPVRKPDTTRIAAALKRSDDYHAALSPETKLRLERFLGERDD' A
#
# COMPACT_ATOMS: atom_id res chain seq x y z
N MET A 1 -10.96 -17.39 7.26
CA MET A 1 -9.83 -16.91 8.08
C MET A 1 -8.81 -16.30 7.14
N SER A 2 -8.45 -15.01 7.31
CA SER A 2 -7.41 -14.42 6.48
C SER A 2 -6.04 -14.95 6.93
N ARG A 3 -5.24 -15.47 5.99
CA ARG A 3 -3.89 -15.97 6.32
C ARG A 3 -2.98 -14.77 6.59
N GLN A 4 -2.33 -14.77 7.76
CA GLN A 4 -1.37 -13.72 8.15
C GLN A 4 0.02 -13.95 7.51
N SER A 5 0.35 -15.19 7.18
CA SER A 5 1.60 -15.56 6.51
C SER A 5 1.44 -16.85 5.71
N VAL A 6 2.38 -17.11 4.79
CA VAL A 6 2.50 -18.32 3.99
C VAL A 6 3.94 -18.84 4.10
N THR A 7 4.14 -20.12 4.37
CA THR A 7 5.46 -20.74 4.34
C THR A 7 5.93 -21.02 2.92
N MET A 8 7.24 -21.19 2.70
CA MET A 8 7.77 -21.59 1.38
C MET A 8 7.11 -22.86 0.82
N ARG A 9 6.81 -23.85 1.67
CA ARG A 9 6.13 -25.09 1.27
C ARG A 9 4.68 -24.88 0.85
N GLU A 10 3.97 -23.99 1.53
CA GLU A 10 2.61 -23.63 1.16
C GLU A 10 2.60 -22.84 -0.15
N LEU A 11 3.53 -21.89 -0.30
CA LEU A 11 3.69 -21.10 -1.52
C LEU A 11 3.84 -22.00 -2.75
N GLN A 12 4.67 -23.04 -2.68
CA GLN A 12 4.87 -24.02 -3.75
C GLN A 12 3.59 -24.77 -4.17
N LYS A 13 2.58 -24.84 -3.29
CA LYS A 13 1.31 -25.54 -3.54
C LYS A 13 0.18 -24.59 -3.97
N MET A 14 0.40 -23.28 -3.88
CA MET A 14 -0.63 -22.31 -4.23
C MET A 14 -0.77 -22.17 -5.74
N SER A 15 -2.02 -22.16 -6.22
CA SER A 15 -2.33 -21.80 -7.60
C SER A 15 -2.29 -20.28 -7.79
N ALA A 16 -2.11 -19.84 -9.04
CA ALA A 16 -2.20 -18.41 -9.38
C ALA A 16 -3.54 -17.79 -8.94
N GLY A 17 -4.65 -18.51 -9.08
CA GLY A 17 -5.97 -18.05 -8.62
C GLY A 17 -6.04 -17.89 -7.10
N ALA A 18 -5.45 -18.81 -6.33
CA ALA A 18 -5.37 -18.68 -4.87
C ALA A 18 -4.51 -17.48 -4.44
N ILE A 19 -3.45 -17.17 -5.19
CA ILE A 19 -2.62 -15.98 -4.96
C ILE A 19 -3.42 -14.71 -5.27
N GLN A 20 -4.13 -14.65 -6.42
CA GLN A 20 -4.94 -13.48 -6.80
C GLN A 20 -6.08 -13.19 -5.83
N ALA A 21 -6.66 -14.24 -5.23
CA ALA A 21 -7.74 -14.13 -4.26
C ALA A 21 -7.27 -13.63 -2.87
N LEU A 22 -5.96 -13.50 -2.62
CA LEU A 22 -5.45 -12.94 -1.36
C LEU A 22 -5.97 -11.50 -1.18
N PRO A 23 -6.57 -11.16 -0.02
CA PRO A 23 -7.18 -9.84 0.18
C PRO A 23 -6.15 -8.70 0.26
N TYR A 24 -4.92 -9.01 0.66
CA TYR A 24 -3.82 -8.07 0.89
C TYR A 24 -2.47 -8.77 0.68
N PRO A 25 -1.33 -8.04 0.61
CA PRO A 25 0.01 -8.62 0.61
C PRO A 25 0.26 -9.53 1.81
N VAL A 26 0.74 -10.75 1.59
CA VAL A 26 0.97 -11.74 2.66
C VAL A 26 2.47 -12.02 2.81
N SER A 27 2.95 -12.11 4.05
CA SER A 27 4.36 -12.42 4.31
C SER A 27 4.71 -13.87 3.97
N ILE A 28 5.86 -14.07 3.32
CA ILE A 28 6.43 -15.39 3.06
C ILE A 28 7.45 -15.71 4.15
N LYS A 29 7.28 -16.85 4.83
CA LYS A 29 8.10 -17.27 5.97
C LYS A 29 8.98 -18.48 5.63
N SER A 30 10.22 -18.45 6.14
CA SER A 30 11.13 -19.60 6.22
C SER A 30 11.61 -19.73 7.66
N GLY A 31 11.12 -20.73 8.39
CA GLY A 31 11.25 -20.76 9.84
C GLY A 31 10.61 -19.53 10.49
N SER A 32 11.35 -18.81 11.33
CA SER A 32 10.90 -17.54 11.94
C SER A 32 11.10 -16.31 11.05
N ALA A 33 11.94 -16.41 10.00
CA ALA A 33 12.31 -15.28 9.17
C ALA A 33 11.23 -14.95 8.13
N THR A 34 10.96 -13.65 7.92
CA THR A 34 10.26 -13.18 6.71
C THR A 34 11.27 -13.05 5.58
N VAL A 35 11.07 -13.80 4.50
CA VAL A 35 11.99 -13.82 3.36
C VAL A 35 11.42 -13.12 2.12
N GLY A 36 10.13 -12.76 2.14
CA GLY A 36 9.51 -12.03 1.04
C GLY A 36 8.06 -11.66 1.31
N LEU A 37 7.45 -11.01 0.33
CA LEU A 37 6.04 -10.65 0.30
C LEU A 37 5.38 -11.23 -0.94
N LEU A 38 4.26 -11.91 -0.74
CA LEU A 38 3.39 -12.37 -1.81
C LEU A 38 2.32 -11.31 -2.04
N VAL A 39 2.45 -10.58 -3.15
CA VAL A 39 1.57 -9.47 -3.49
C VAL A 39 0.62 -9.89 -4.63
N PRO A 40 -0.70 -9.95 -4.40
CA PRO A 40 -1.65 -10.18 -5.48
C PRO A 40 -1.65 -8.98 -6.45
N VAL A 41 -1.20 -9.20 -7.68
CA VAL A 41 -1.24 -8.18 -8.73
C VAL A 41 -2.67 -8.07 -9.23
N ARG A 42 -3.26 -6.88 -9.10
CA ARG A 42 -4.62 -6.56 -9.55
C ARG A 42 -4.57 -5.40 -10.51
N LYS A 43 -5.51 -5.38 -11.46
CA LYS A 43 -5.71 -4.20 -12.30
C LYS A 43 -6.05 -3.03 -11.37
N PRO A 44 -5.36 -1.89 -11.48
CA PRO A 44 -5.69 -0.73 -10.67
C PRO A 44 -7.11 -0.25 -10.98
N ASP A 45 -7.86 0.06 -9.94
CA ASP A 45 -9.13 0.76 -10.06
C ASP A 45 -8.83 2.26 -10.24
N THR A 46 -8.65 2.65 -11.49
CA THR A 46 -8.26 4.02 -11.87
C THR A 46 -9.27 5.06 -11.40
N THR A 47 -10.56 4.71 -11.38
CA THR A 47 -11.63 5.59 -10.88
C THR A 47 -11.47 5.84 -9.39
N ARG A 48 -11.23 4.79 -8.61
CA ARG A 48 -11.01 4.92 -7.16
C ARG A 48 -9.72 5.67 -6.84
N ILE A 49 -8.66 5.45 -7.62
CA ILE A 49 -7.39 6.19 -7.48
C ILE A 49 -7.60 7.67 -7.79
N ALA A 50 -8.24 8.00 -8.90
CA ALA A 50 -8.54 9.39 -9.28
C ALA A 50 -9.40 10.09 -8.21
N ALA A 51 -10.41 9.40 -7.67
CA ALA A 51 -11.24 9.95 -6.59
C ALA A 51 -10.46 10.14 -5.27
N ALA A 52 -9.46 9.30 -4.99
CA ALA A 52 -8.58 9.48 -3.84
C ALA A 52 -7.66 10.68 -4.03
N LEU A 53 -7.04 10.82 -5.21
CA LEU A 53 -6.19 11.97 -5.55
C LEU A 53 -6.97 13.27 -5.49
N LYS A 54 -8.17 13.33 -6.11
CA LYS A 54 -9.02 14.51 -6.05
C LYS A 54 -9.34 14.93 -4.61
N ARG A 55 -9.64 13.97 -3.72
CA ARG A 55 -9.88 14.29 -2.29
C ARG A 55 -8.64 14.85 -1.61
N SER A 56 -7.45 14.36 -1.97
CA SER A 56 -6.19 14.91 -1.49
C SER A 56 -5.99 16.34 -1.96
N ASP A 57 -6.27 16.62 -3.24
CA ASP A 57 -6.16 17.95 -3.83
C ASP A 57 -7.15 18.94 -3.19
N ASP A 58 -8.41 18.52 -3.04
CA ASP A 58 -9.46 19.32 -2.40
C ASP A 58 -9.10 19.64 -0.94
N TYR A 59 -8.56 18.66 -0.20
CA TYR A 59 -8.08 18.86 1.16
C TYR A 59 -6.90 19.84 1.20
N HIS A 60 -5.90 19.65 0.34
CA HIS A 60 -4.74 20.53 0.26
C HIS A 60 -5.13 21.97 -0.10
N ALA A 61 -6.07 22.15 -1.03
CA ALA A 61 -6.59 23.46 -1.40
C ALA A 61 -7.21 24.19 -0.18
N ALA A 62 -7.94 23.47 0.67
CA ALA A 62 -8.60 23.97 1.86
C ALA A 62 -7.69 24.25 3.07
N LEU A 63 -6.41 23.86 3.02
CA LEU A 63 -5.46 24.13 4.11
C LEU A 63 -5.21 25.63 4.29
N SER A 64 -5.07 26.06 5.54
CA SER A 64 -4.69 27.45 5.85
C SER A 64 -3.26 27.75 5.35
N PRO A 65 -2.95 29.01 5.03
CA PRO A 65 -1.60 29.41 4.61
C PRO A 65 -0.51 29.02 5.62
N GLU A 66 -0.80 29.13 6.92
CA GLU A 66 0.11 28.72 8.00
C GLU A 66 0.40 27.21 7.97
N THR A 67 -0.65 26.39 7.74
CA THR A 67 -0.50 24.94 7.67
C THR A 67 0.30 24.52 6.44
N LYS A 68 0.05 25.18 5.29
CA LYS A 68 0.83 24.97 4.05
C LYS A 68 2.31 25.29 4.28
N LEU A 69 2.61 26.44 4.88
CA LEU A 69 4.00 26.83 5.19
C LEU A 69 4.69 25.86 6.16
N ARG A 70 3.94 25.29 7.12
CA ARG A 70 4.45 24.25 8.02
C ARG A 70 4.76 22.95 7.27
N LEU A 71 3.89 22.54 6.35
CA LEU A 71 4.09 21.34 5.53
C LEU A 71 5.26 21.52 4.56
N GLU A 72 5.35 22.66 3.87
CA GLU A 72 6.45 23.00 2.97
C GLU A 72 7.81 22.90 3.69
N ARG A 73 7.91 23.44 4.91
CA ARG A 73 9.13 23.32 5.74
C ARG A 73 9.40 21.89 6.19
N PHE A 74 8.37 21.15 6.61
CA PHE A 74 8.54 19.75 7.04
C PHE A 74 9.01 18.85 5.89
N LEU A 75 8.53 19.10 4.67
CA LEU A 75 8.88 18.34 3.48
C LEU A 75 10.21 18.80 2.85
N GLY A 76 10.82 19.88 3.35
CA GLY A 76 12.05 20.45 2.79
C GLY A 76 11.83 21.12 1.44
N GLU A 77 10.59 21.51 1.12
CA GLU A 77 10.22 22.18 -0.13
C GLU A 77 10.49 23.70 -0.07
N ARG A 78 10.88 24.19 1.12
CA ARG A 78 11.26 25.57 1.37
C ARG A 78 12.30 25.62 2.49
N ASP A 79 13.45 26.24 2.22
CA ASP A 79 14.43 26.59 3.25
C ASP A 79 13.96 27.82 4.04
N ASP A 80 14.38 27.90 5.31
CA ASP A 80 14.02 28.96 6.29
C ASP A 80 14.35 30.38 5.82
#